data_AF-A0A519NAQ3-F1
#
_entry.id   AF-A0A519NAQ3-F1
#
_cell.length_a   1.000
_cell.length_b   1.000
_cell.length_c   1.000
_cell.angle_alpha   90.00
_cell.angle_beta   90.00
_cell.angle_gamma   90.00
#
_symmetry.space_group_name_H-M   'P 1'
#
loop_
_entity.id
_entity.type
_entity.pdbx_description
1 polymer ?
#
loop_
_entity_poly.entity_id
_entity_poly.type
_entity_poly.pdbx_seq_one_letter_code
_entity_poly.pdbx_strand_id
1 'polypeptide(L)'
;MNTKKLLLLTLAILISVVSLAFLGVKTFVTTVADSRDCDWANIDHIEMRAAVDIPPVLDSECDYNPARKRKTTIFTLDKEKFDVSGYSKKFGYEKVDLAPKNFFDFDGAIASLDAPQFYVRKGKTETTAYHMLFDANSGKLWVDLQYLYD
;
A
#
# COMPACT_ATOMS: atom_id res chain seq x y z
N MET A 1 -17.84 -45.35 -23.23
CA MET A 1 -18.34 -44.27 -22.34
C MET A 1 -19.24 -43.36 -23.18
N ASN A 2 -20.51 -43.14 -22.79
CA ASN A 2 -21.47 -42.39 -23.62
C ASN A 2 -21.02 -40.92 -23.78
N THR A 3 -21.10 -40.35 -24.97
CA THR A 3 -20.66 -38.98 -25.30
C THR A 3 -21.22 -37.92 -24.35
N LYS A 4 -22.47 -38.09 -23.90
CA LYS A 4 -23.10 -37.23 -22.87
C LYS A 4 -22.37 -37.28 -21.52
N LYS A 5 -21.91 -38.46 -21.09
CA LYS A 5 -21.15 -38.63 -19.83
C LYS A 5 -19.75 -38.01 -19.93
N LEU A 6 -19.10 -38.15 -21.09
CA LEU A 6 -17.80 -37.51 -21.35
C LEU A 6 -17.93 -35.98 -21.31
N LEU A 7 -18.96 -35.43 -21.97
CA LEU A 7 -19.18 -33.99 -22.05
C LEU A 7 -19.52 -33.36 -20.67
N LEU A 8 -20.31 -34.08 -19.86
CA LEU A 8 -20.58 -33.68 -18.46
C LEU A 8 -19.31 -33.73 -17.60
N LEU A 9 -18.46 -34.75 -17.76
CA LEU A 9 -17.20 -34.85 -17.03
C LEU A 9 -16.25 -33.70 -17.40
N THR A 10 -16.11 -33.38 -18.70
CA THR A 10 -15.26 -32.27 -19.15
C THR A 10 -15.75 -30.93 -18.62
N LEU A 11 -17.07 -30.71 -18.59
CA LEU A 11 -17.65 -29.49 -18.06
C LEU A 11 -17.44 -29.38 -16.54
N ALA A 12 -17.62 -30.49 -15.81
CA ALA A 12 -17.37 -30.53 -14.37
C ALA A 12 -15.91 -30.21 -14.04
N ILE A 13 -14.96 -30.82 -14.77
CA ILE A 13 -13.52 -30.54 -14.60
C ILE A 13 -13.23 -29.06 -14.88
N LEU A 14 -13.76 -28.51 -15.98
CA LEU A 14 -13.56 -27.10 -16.32
C LEU A 14 -14.08 -26.18 -15.22
N ILE A 15 -15.30 -26.43 -14.72
CA ILE A 15 -15.87 -25.66 -13.61
C ILE A 15 -14.99 -25.78 -12.37
N SER A 16 -14.57 -26.99 -11.99
CA SER A 16 -13.70 -27.19 -10.83
C SER A 16 -12.37 -26.45 -10.96
N VAL A 17 -11.72 -26.49 -12.12
CA VAL A 17 -10.45 -25.78 -12.36
C VAL A 17 -10.64 -24.27 -12.25
N VAL A 18 -11.69 -23.72 -12.87
CA VAL A 18 -11.99 -22.28 -12.80
C VAL A 18 -12.32 -21.85 -11.37
N SER A 19 -13.12 -22.64 -10.64
CA SER A 19 -13.45 -22.35 -9.25
C SER A 19 -12.22 -22.39 -8.34
N LEU A 20 -11.34 -23.39 -8.51
CA LEU A 20 -10.10 -23.48 -7.74
C LEU A 20 -9.16 -22.32 -8.04
N ALA A 21 -9.01 -21.94 -9.31
CA ALA A 21 -8.22 -20.77 -9.68
C ALA A 21 -8.78 -19.48 -9.06
N PHE A 22 -10.10 -19.28 -9.13
CA PHE A 22 -10.76 -18.12 -8.53
C PHE A 22 -10.58 -18.07 -7.01
N LEU A 23 -10.77 -19.19 -6.32
CA LEU A 23 -10.55 -19.28 -4.87
C LEU A 23 -9.10 -19.02 -4.51
N GLY A 24 -8.15 -19.57 -5.27
CA GLY A 24 -6.71 -19.34 -5.04
C GLY A 24 -6.34 -17.87 -5.16
N VAL A 25 -6.78 -17.19 -6.23
CA VAL A 25 -6.53 -15.74 -6.41
C VAL A 25 -7.21 -14.93 -5.30
N LYS A 26 -8.46 -15.25 -4.97
CA LYS A 26 -9.18 -14.56 -3.89
C LYS A 26 -8.44 -14.68 -2.56
N THR A 27 -8.05 -15.90 -2.18
CA THR A 27 -7.31 -16.14 -0.95
C THR A 27 -5.98 -15.38 -0.96
N PHE A 28 -5.23 -15.41 -2.07
CA PHE A 28 -3.97 -14.69 -2.20
C PHE A 28 -4.14 -13.17 -1.98
N VAL A 29 -5.10 -12.55 -2.66
CA VAL A 29 -5.37 -11.11 -2.51
C VAL A 29 -5.80 -10.77 -1.08
N THR A 30 -6.63 -11.61 -0.46
CA THR A 30 -7.02 -11.41 0.95
C THR A 30 -5.82 -11.55 1.89
N THR A 31 -4.92 -12.49 1.66
CA THR A 31 -3.69 -12.64 2.45
C THR A 31 -2.79 -11.40 2.34
N VAL A 32 -2.60 -10.85 1.14
CA VAL A 32 -1.87 -9.58 0.97
C VAL A 32 -2.59 -8.44 1.70
N ALA A 33 -3.90 -8.34 1.54
CA ALA A 33 -4.68 -7.28 2.16
C ALA A 33 -4.62 -7.32 3.70
N ASP A 34 -4.60 -8.51 4.30
CA ASP A 34 -4.60 -8.69 5.75
C ASP A 34 -3.19 -8.81 6.37
N SER A 35 -2.14 -8.84 5.53
CA SER A 35 -0.73 -8.86 5.93
C SER A 35 -0.32 -7.52 6.56
N ARG A 36 -0.46 -7.45 7.89
CA ARG A 36 -0.05 -6.27 8.68
C ARG A 36 1.44 -6.28 9.01
N ASP A 37 2.12 -7.41 8.82
CA ASP A 37 3.55 -7.60 9.01
C ASP A 37 4.38 -6.88 7.93
N CYS A 38 5.65 -6.65 8.25
CA CYS A 38 6.58 -5.89 7.40
C CYS A 38 7.41 -6.78 6.47
N ASP A 39 7.37 -8.10 6.67
CA ASP A 39 8.30 -9.05 6.03
C ASP A 39 7.92 -9.40 4.59
N TRP A 40 6.64 -9.35 4.25
CA TRP A 40 6.13 -9.78 2.95
C TRP A 40 5.08 -8.82 2.39
N ALA A 41 5.10 -8.63 1.07
CA ALA A 41 4.14 -7.82 0.30
C ALA A 41 3.83 -6.44 0.90
N ASN A 42 4.78 -5.81 1.60
CA ASN A 42 4.54 -4.55 2.30
C ASN A 42 4.09 -3.43 1.35
N ILE A 43 4.73 -3.35 0.16
CA ILE A 43 4.37 -2.40 -0.89
C ILE A 43 2.94 -2.65 -1.36
N ASP A 44 2.63 -3.86 -1.85
CA ASP A 44 1.29 -4.20 -2.35
C ASP A 44 0.20 -3.97 -1.29
N HIS A 45 0.47 -4.34 -0.03
CA HIS A 45 -0.43 -4.08 1.08
C HIS A 45 -0.72 -2.57 1.24
N ILE A 46 0.32 -1.73 1.23
CA ILE A 46 0.15 -0.27 1.31
C ILE A 46 -0.60 0.28 0.09
N GLU A 47 -0.26 -0.17 -1.11
CA GLU A 47 -0.92 0.23 -2.35
C GLU A 47 -2.43 -0.05 -2.30
N MET A 48 -2.80 -1.24 -1.84
CA MET A 48 -4.19 -1.65 -1.65
C MET A 48 -4.90 -0.83 -0.56
N ARG A 49 -4.24 -0.58 0.58
CA ARG A 49 -4.87 0.12 1.73
C ARG A 49 -4.97 1.63 1.56
N ALA A 50 -4.01 2.24 0.88
CA ALA A 50 -3.97 3.68 0.62
C ALA A 50 -4.46 4.06 -0.79
N ALA A 51 -4.81 3.08 -1.64
CA ALA A 51 -5.23 3.27 -3.03
C ALA A 51 -4.23 4.18 -3.77
N VAL A 52 -2.97 3.75 -3.80
CA VAL A 52 -1.82 4.46 -4.40
C VAL A 52 -0.94 3.45 -5.11
N ASP A 53 -0.13 3.87 -6.08
CA ASP A 53 0.97 3.05 -6.59
C ASP A 53 2.26 3.59 -5.93
N ILE A 54 3.00 2.80 -5.18
CA ILE A 54 4.25 3.27 -4.56
C ILE A 54 5.31 3.39 -5.67
N PRO A 55 5.97 4.56 -5.83
CA PRO A 55 7.02 4.71 -6.83
C PRO A 55 8.18 3.74 -6.59
N PRO A 56 9.07 3.52 -7.57
CA PRO A 56 10.23 2.66 -7.40
C PRO A 56 11.02 2.98 -6.13
N VAL A 57 11.26 1.96 -5.31
CA VAL A 57 11.84 2.07 -3.97
C VAL A 57 13.30 1.61 -4.01
N LEU A 58 14.19 2.36 -3.35
CA LEU A 58 15.58 1.99 -3.08
C LEU A 58 15.71 1.22 -1.76
N ASP A 59 14.97 1.64 -0.74
CA ASP A 59 14.96 1.03 0.59
C ASP A 59 13.65 1.33 1.33
N SER A 60 13.29 0.51 2.34
CA SER A 60 12.09 0.70 3.14
C SER A 60 12.28 0.29 4.60
N GLU A 61 11.80 1.14 5.52
CA GLU A 61 11.71 0.85 6.94
C GLU A 61 10.23 0.71 7.33
N CYS A 62 9.86 -0.36 8.03
CA CYS A 62 8.48 -0.64 8.38
C CYS A 62 8.37 -1.07 9.84
N ASP A 63 7.34 -0.59 10.52
CA ASP A 63 6.95 -1.02 11.87
C ASP A 63 5.45 -1.28 11.93
N TYR A 64 5.06 -2.31 12.67
CA TYR A 64 3.66 -2.57 13.00
C TYR A 64 3.49 -2.62 14.51
N ASN A 65 2.71 -1.67 15.03
CA ASN A 65 2.34 -1.61 16.42
C ASN A 65 0.97 -2.27 16.63
N PRO A 66 0.90 -3.52 17.16
CA PRO A 66 -0.36 -4.22 17.33
C PRO A 66 -1.26 -3.56 18.39
N ALA A 67 -0.69 -2.96 19.43
CA ALA A 67 -1.45 -2.29 20.49
C ALA A 67 -2.20 -1.06 19.98
N ARG A 68 -1.62 -0.37 18.98
CA ARG A 68 -2.25 0.78 18.30
C ARG A 68 -2.96 0.39 17.02
N LYS A 69 -2.88 -0.86 16.56
CA LYS A 69 -3.35 -1.32 15.25
C LYS A 69 -2.89 -0.39 14.14
N ARG A 70 -1.61 -0.05 14.17
CA ARG A 70 -1.03 0.98 13.31
C ARG A 70 0.21 0.43 12.64
N LYS A 71 0.26 0.51 11.31
CA LYS A 71 1.43 0.16 10.51
C LYS A 71 2.00 1.44 9.93
N THR A 72 3.28 1.64 10.13
CA THR A 72 3.98 2.81 9.63
C THR A 72 5.09 2.32 8.70
N THR A 73 5.30 2.99 7.56
CA THR A 73 6.40 2.67 6.64
C THR A 73 7.04 3.94 6.10
N ILE A 74 8.37 3.94 5.98
CA ILE A 74 9.15 4.98 5.32
C ILE A 74 9.81 4.36 4.09
N PHE A 75 9.48 4.86 2.91
CA PHE A 75 10.13 4.48 1.66
C PHE A 75 11.18 5.50 1.28
N THR A 76 12.36 5.04 0.86
CA THR A 76 13.35 5.81 0.13
C THR A 76 13.08 5.61 -1.36
N LEU A 77 12.61 6.63 -2.06
CA LEU A 77 12.21 6.51 -3.47
C LEU A 77 13.36 6.81 -4.42
N ASP A 78 13.38 6.10 -5.55
CA ASP A 78 14.26 6.37 -6.68
C ASP A 78 13.66 7.52 -7.53
N LYS A 79 14.02 8.76 -7.19
CA LYS A 79 13.50 9.98 -7.83
C LYS A 79 13.86 10.10 -9.32
N GLU A 80 14.81 9.32 -9.83
CA GLU A 80 15.17 9.35 -11.25
C GLU A 80 14.15 8.57 -12.11
N LYS A 81 13.33 7.72 -11.47
CA LYS A 81 12.39 6.81 -12.15
C LYS A 81 10.93 7.26 -12.15
N PHE A 82 10.60 8.41 -11.56
CA PHE A 82 9.24 8.94 -11.60
C PHE A 82 9.20 10.46 -11.54
N ASP A 83 8.17 11.04 -12.18
CA ASP A 83 7.88 12.47 -12.05
C ASP A 83 7.05 12.71 -10.78
N VAL A 84 7.66 13.40 -9.81
CA VAL A 84 7.01 13.82 -8.56
C VAL A 84 5.73 14.60 -8.82
N SER A 85 5.76 15.58 -9.73
CA SER A 85 4.61 16.46 -9.94
C SER A 85 3.44 15.69 -10.55
N GLY A 86 3.72 14.87 -11.57
CA GLY A 86 2.73 13.98 -12.18
C GLY A 86 2.18 12.95 -11.22
N TYR A 87 3.03 12.33 -10.40
CA TYR A 87 2.65 11.38 -9.37
C TYR A 87 1.73 12.01 -8.31
N SER A 88 2.14 13.14 -7.74
CA SER A 88 1.36 13.88 -6.75
C SER A 88 -0.01 14.26 -7.30
N LYS A 89 -0.08 14.73 -8.56
CA LYS A 89 -1.35 15.05 -9.22
C LYS A 89 -2.23 13.81 -9.46
N LYS A 90 -1.64 12.70 -9.95
CA LYS A 90 -2.36 11.45 -10.23
C LYS A 90 -3.09 10.91 -8.99
N PHE A 91 -2.44 10.97 -7.83
CA PHE A 91 -2.98 10.43 -6.59
C PHE A 91 -3.60 11.47 -5.65
N GLY A 92 -3.73 12.72 -6.08
CA GLY A 92 -4.39 13.77 -5.29
C GLY A 92 -3.63 14.16 -4.03
N TYR A 93 -2.30 14.21 -4.10
CA TYR A 93 -1.50 14.81 -3.04
C TYR A 93 -1.59 16.34 -3.10
N GLU A 94 -1.74 16.95 -1.94
CA GLU A 94 -1.73 18.39 -1.76
C GLU A 94 -0.33 18.86 -1.39
N LYS A 95 0.19 19.86 -2.11
CA LYS A 95 1.47 20.49 -1.75
C LYS A 95 1.28 21.33 -0.49
N VAL A 96 2.18 21.18 0.47
CA VAL A 96 2.17 21.94 1.73
C VAL A 96 3.56 22.51 2.01
N ASP A 97 3.60 23.68 2.66
CA ASP A 97 4.86 24.37 2.97
C ASP A 97 5.56 23.79 4.20
N LEU A 98 4.82 23.09 5.07
CA LEU A 98 5.32 22.52 6.32
C LEU A 98 4.76 21.11 6.51
N ALA A 99 5.59 20.20 7.03
CA ALA A 99 5.15 18.86 7.40
C ALA A 99 4.08 18.94 8.50
N PRO A 100 3.00 18.14 8.43
CA PRO A 100 1.96 18.18 9.46
C PRO A 100 2.49 17.67 10.80
N LYS A 101 2.05 18.31 11.88
CA LYS A 101 2.54 18.04 13.25
C LYS A 101 2.33 16.61 13.78
N ASN A 102 1.55 15.78 13.09
CA ASN A 102 1.13 14.46 13.58
C ASN A 102 1.72 13.29 12.75
N PHE A 103 2.58 13.57 11.76
CA PHE A 103 3.32 12.51 11.05
C PHE A 103 4.51 11.95 11.86
N PHE A 104 4.81 12.59 12.99
CA PHE A 104 6.03 12.39 13.78
C PHE A 104 6.00 11.18 14.75
N ASP A 105 5.04 10.26 14.61
CA ASP A 105 5.05 9.01 15.40
C ASP A 105 6.11 8.00 14.89
N PHE A 106 6.86 8.34 13.85
CA PHE A 106 8.17 7.77 13.57
C PHE A 106 9.24 8.57 14.31
N ASP A 107 9.93 7.94 15.27
CA ASP A 107 11.08 8.49 16.02
C ASP A 107 12.29 8.90 15.12
N GLY A 108 12.18 8.78 13.79
CA GLY A 108 13.17 9.22 12.82
C GLY A 108 12.85 10.63 12.31
N ALA A 109 13.55 11.62 12.88
CA ALA A 109 13.52 13.03 12.53
C ALA A 109 13.18 13.30 11.04
N ILE A 110 12.05 13.98 10.80
CA ILE A 110 11.92 14.79 9.58
C ILE A 110 12.97 15.88 9.73
N ALA A 111 14.14 15.65 9.15
CA ALA A 111 15.25 16.57 9.20
C ALA A 111 14.75 17.91 8.64
N SER A 112 14.60 18.88 9.55
CA SER A 112 14.48 20.29 9.24
C SER A 112 15.54 20.66 8.21
N LEU A 113 15.14 20.87 6.96
CA LEU A 113 16.05 21.28 5.91
C LEU A 113 15.34 22.29 5.00
N ASP A 114 16.04 23.40 4.77
CA ASP A 114 15.58 24.59 4.08
C ASP A 114 14.76 24.30 2.81
N ALA A 115 13.56 24.89 2.75
CA ALA A 115 12.57 24.81 1.66
C ALA A 115 12.02 23.40 1.34
N PRO A 116 11.37 22.73 2.28
CA PRO A 116 10.82 21.41 2.01
C PRO A 116 9.63 21.49 1.04
N GLN A 117 9.67 20.70 -0.02
CA GLN A 117 8.53 20.50 -0.92
C GLN A 117 7.76 19.26 -0.46
N PHE A 118 6.86 19.48 0.49
CA PHE A 118 6.04 18.42 1.04
C PHE A 118 4.76 18.23 0.24
N TYR A 119 4.35 16.98 0.13
CA TYR A 119 3.11 16.57 -0.50
C TYR A 119 2.37 15.64 0.47
N VAL A 120 1.15 15.99 0.83
CA VAL A 120 0.36 15.25 1.81
C VAL A 120 -0.86 14.66 1.15
N ARG A 121 -1.19 13.43 1.51
CA ARG A 121 -2.45 12.78 1.17
C ARG A 121 -3.00 12.08 2.40
N LYS A 122 -4.29 12.19 2.64
CA LYS A 122 -4.97 11.48 3.72
C LYS A 122 -6.32 10.98 3.24
N GLY A 123 -6.77 9.88 3.82
CA GLY A 123 -8.06 9.32 3.47
C GLY A 123 -8.48 8.22 4.42
N LYS A 124 -9.65 7.66 4.15
CA LYS A 124 -10.26 6.62 4.96
C LYS A 124 -11.08 5.70 4.07
N THR A 125 -10.87 4.40 4.23
CA THR A 125 -11.72 3.32 3.72
C THR A 125 -12.57 2.77 4.87
N GLU A 126 -13.42 1.78 4.60
CA GLU A 126 -14.21 1.13 5.65
C GLU A 126 -13.35 0.48 6.73
N THR A 127 -12.16 0.01 6.38
CA THR A 127 -11.30 -0.79 7.25
C THR A 127 -9.98 -0.10 7.62
N THR A 128 -9.62 1.02 6.99
CA THR A 128 -8.30 1.64 7.18
C THR A 128 -8.36 3.15 7.00
N ALA A 129 -7.80 3.91 7.95
CA ALA A 129 -7.44 5.31 7.71
C ALA A 129 -5.97 5.39 7.32
N TYR A 130 -5.63 6.26 6.37
CA TYR A 130 -4.26 6.42 5.90
C TYR A 130 -3.83 7.88 5.89
N HIS A 131 -2.55 8.09 6.20
CA HIS A 131 -1.87 9.37 6.04
C HIS A 131 -0.55 9.12 5.32
N MET A 132 -0.29 9.90 4.28
CA MET A 132 0.93 9.85 3.49
C MET A 132 1.55 11.22 3.42
N LEU A 133 2.87 11.28 3.62
CA LEU A 133 3.67 12.48 3.49
C LEU A 133 4.83 12.13 2.57
N PHE A 134 5.01 12.92 1.53
CA PHE A 134 6.15 12.80 0.64
C PHE A 134 6.99 14.07 0.73
N ASP A 135 8.27 13.90 1.03
CA ASP A 135 9.27 14.95 0.93
C ASP A 135 10.01 14.80 -0.40
N ALA A 136 9.71 15.70 -1.35
CA ALA A 136 10.35 15.66 -2.65
C ALA A 136 11.85 15.99 -2.61
N ASN A 137 12.32 16.67 -1.56
CA ASN A 137 13.73 16.99 -1.41
C ASN A 137 14.53 15.74 -1.00
N SER A 138 14.18 15.10 0.12
CA SER A 138 14.86 13.87 0.56
C SER A 138 14.48 12.63 -0.26
N GLY A 139 13.36 12.65 -0.99
CA GLY A 139 12.83 11.46 -1.68
C GLY A 139 12.19 10.44 -0.74
N LYS A 140 11.85 10.85 0.49
CA LYS A 140 11.24 9.99 1.49
C LYS A 140 9.71 10.07 1.42
N LEU A 141 9.06 8.91 1.42
CA LEU A 141 7.61 8.78 1.50
C LEU A 141 7.24 8.06 2.80
N TRP A 142 6.64 8.80 3.74
CA TRP A 142 6.06 8.25 4.96
C TRP A 142 4.64 7.83 4.69
N VAL A 143 4.30 6.63 5.14
CA VAL A 143 2.98 6.04 5.08
C VAL A 143 2.60 5.62 6.49
N ASP A 144 1.40 6.00 6.89
CA ASP A 144 0.80 5.63 8.15
C ASP A 144 -0.58 5.05 7.89
N LEU A 145 -0.78 3.80 8.30
CA LEU A 145 -2.03 3.06 8.19
C LEU A 145 -2.57 2.74 9.57
N GLN A 146 -3.77 3.21 9.86
CA GLN A 146 -4.53 2.87 11.06
C GLN A 146 -5.65 1.90 10.70
N TYR A 147 -5.58 0.66 11.18
CA TYR A 147 -6.64 -0.33 10.96
C TYR A 147 -7.82 -0.06 11.90
N LEU A 148 -9.02 -0.14 11.34
CA LEU A 148 -10.29 0.18 12.02
C LEU A 148 -11.07 -1.08 12.43
N TYR A 149 -10.42 -2.23 12.36
CA TYR A 149 -10.95 -3.56 12.68
C TYR A 149 -10.00 -4.28 13.63
N ASP A 150 -10.42 -5.42 14.16
CA ASP A 150 -9.60 -6.26 15.04
C ASP A 150 -8.53 -7.03 14.24
#